data_AF-A0AAV1IZU1-F1
#
_entry.id   AF-A0AAV1IZU1-F1
#
_cell.length_a   1.000
_cell.length_b   1.000
_cell.length_c   1.000
_cell.angle_alpha   90.00
_cell.angle_beta   90.00
_cell.angle_gamma   90.00
#
_symmetry.space_group_name_H-M   'P 1'
#
loop_
_entity.id
_entity.type
_entity.pdbx_description
1 polymer ?
#
loop_
_entity_poly.entity_id
_entity_poly.type
_entity_poly.pdbx_seq_one_letter_code
_entity_poly.pdbx_strand_id
1 'polypeptide(L)'
;MCTHLSGGRLNISIIQETLRKELLNLLQLCEGPKVTIWDEWLAGPVGLVAQYSLLKEHEVADMFPLRPGSLPTIAVKHIIFIARPKKFLMDLISDYIVSLRSKQNTPVEFHLFFVPRRSELCEMHLKDRGVYVNLTIQEFPCDIFPFDSDLMSLELQNDFRENYLEGDPTCLYNAAQALRTIQQLYGIVPHVFGKGPAAKQVWDLLCNLNKEEQGMGPRGATTSCIDQLLLIDRAVDFTSVLTTQLTYEGLIDELYGIKSTTATFPGHKFVSADDANPEVTARERKRVILNSGEELYTELRDCSFTTVGAVLSRKARIIKTQLDERHNNKSVQEIKQFVSRLPQMLANKQSLATHTAIAEYIKEQTTDSFEFHDKIQCEEDFLTCVDNEKVCPFIEDLIAQKAPLTKTFFTYGTIYESKIDEKRKRTGKQWLHPLAVSLSVLSHFYKKLPVKSTTGL
;
A
#
# COMPACT_ATOMS: atom_id res chain seq x y z
N MET A 1 17.48 -6.18 12.73
CA MET A 1 17.43 -5.11 11.72
C MET A 1 16.89 -5.71 10.42
N CYS A 2 16.00 -5.01 9.72
CA CYS A 2 15.50 -5.43 8.40
C CYS A 2 16.59 -5.16 7.35
N THR A 3 17.34 -6.19 6.96
CA THR A 3 18.49 -6.07 6.04
C THR A 3 18.11 -5.66 4.62
N HIS A 4 16.84 -5.86 4.23
CA HIS A 4 16.39 -5.57 2.87
C HIS A 4 16.34 -4.06 2.57
N LEU A 5 15.97 -3.22 3.54
CA LEU A 5 15.89 -1.76 3.36
C LEU A 5 17.24 -1.06 3.12
N SER A 6 18.35 -1.73 3.44
CA SER A 6 19.71 -1.22 3.21
C SER A 6 20.41 -1.86 2.02
N GLY A 7 19.71 -2.70 1.24
CA GLY A 7 20.27 -3.41 0.08
C GLY A 7 20.39 -2.58 -1.20
N GLY A 8 19.72 -1.42 -1.27
CA GLY A 8 19.70 -0.53 -2.42
C GLY A 8 20.83 0.49 -2.45
N ARG A 9 20.78 1.41 -3.44
CA ARG A 9 21.74 2.54 -3.53
C ARG A 9 21.56 3.58 -2.43
N LEU A 10 20.33 3.69 -1.91
CA LEU A 10 19.97 4.55 -0.79
C LEU A 10 19.69 3.67 0.42
N ASN A 11 20.27 4.01 1.58
CA ASN A 11 19.95 3.28 2.80
C ASN A 11 18.61 3.77 3.39
N ILE A 12 17.51 3.12 3.00
CA ILE A 12 16.15 3.46 3.44
C ILE A 12 15.91 3.07 4.92
N SER A 13 16.75 2.22 5.52
CA SER A 13 16.62 1.85 6.95
C SER A 13 16.69 3.07 7.87
N ILE A 14 17.38 4.14 7.46
CA ILE A 14 17.50 5.40 8.21
C ILE A 14 16.13 6.04 8.44
N ILE A 15 15.25 6.05 7.43
CA ILE A 15 13.86 6.54 7.59
C ILE A 15 13.13 5.68 8.61
N GLN A 16 13.21 4.35 8.47
CA GLN A 16 12.54 3.42 9.36
C GLN A 16 12.97 3.63 10.81
N GLU A 17 14.28 3.78 11.05
CA GLU A 17 14.86 4.02 12.37
C GLU A 17 14.47 5.37 12.95
N THR A 18 14.47 6.42 12.13
CA THR A 18 14.05 7.77 12.53
C THR A 18 12.60 7.78 12.97
N LEU A 19 11.69 7.28 12.12
CA LEU A 19 10.26 7.23 12.43
C LEU A 19 9.94 6.32 13.61
N ARG A 20 10.66 5.20 13.74
CA ARG A 20 10.54 4.32 14.90
C ARG A 20 10.93 5.05 16.16
N LYS A 21 12.06 5.76 16.16
CA LYS A 21 12.52 6.53 17.30
C LYS A 21 11.50 7.60 17.70
N GLU A 22 10.94 8.33 16.75
CA GLU A 22 9.89 9.32 17.01
C GLU A 22 8.65 8.69 17.67
N LEU A 23 8.15 7.57 17.14
CA LEU A 23 7.02 6.86 17.76
C LEU A 23 7.32 6.40 19.18
N LEU A 24 8.51 5.83 19.41
CA LEU A 24 8.89 5.35 20.74
C LEU A 24 9.06 6.52 21.74
N ASN A 25 9.61 7.66 21.30
CA ASN A 25 9.70 8.87 22.13
C ASN A 25 8.30 9.36 22.56
N LEU A 26 7.32 9.35 21.66
CA LEU A 26 5.94 9.72 21.99
C LEU A 26 5.32 8.75 23.00
N LEU A 27 5.56 7.45 22.84
CA LEU A 27 5.07 6.45 23.81
C LEU A 27 5.73 6.61 25.19
N GLN A 28 6.99 7.04 25.25
CA GLN A 28 7.70 7.31 26.50
C GLN A 28 7.13 8.51 27.28
N LEU A 29 6.43 9.44 26.63
CA LEU A 29 5.72 10.53 27.32
C LEU A 29 4.56 10.01 28.20
N CYS A 30 4.09 8.78 27.94
CA CYS A 30 3.04 8.12 28.70
C CYS A 30 3.66 7.01 29.57
N GLU A 31 4.22 7.36 30.74
CA GLU A 31 4.89 6.39 31.61
C GLU A 31 3.93 5.32 32.18
N GLY A 32 4.31 4.04 32.06
CA GLY A 32 3.56 2.90 32.58
C GLY A 32 2.72 2.17 31.52
N PRO A 33 1.94 1.15 31.96
CA PRO A 33 1.09 0.35 31.08
C PRO A 33 0.10 1.19 30.29
N LYS A 34 0.03 0.94 28.99
CA LYS A 34 -0.75 1.72 28.03
C LYS A 34 -1.46 0.82 27.03
N VAL A 35 -2.58 1.30 26.51
CA VAL A 35 -3.32 0.68 25.42
C VAL A 35 -3.31 1.62 24.23
N THR A 36 -3.10 1.08 23.03
CA THR A 36 -3.10 1.87 21.80
C THR A 36 -4.31 1.52 20.94
N ILE A 37 -4.95 2.54 20.36
CA ILE A 37 -6.13 2.42 19.51
C ILE A 37 -5.82 3.05 18.16
N TRP A 38 -5.90 2.25 17.10
CA TRP A 38 -5.33 2.59 15.80
C TRP A 38 -6.40 2.82 14.75
N ASP A 39 -6.29 3.92 14.01
CA ASP A 39 -6.89 4.00 12.68
C ASP A 39 -6.47 2.78 11.85
N GLU A 40 -7.46 2.01 11.38
CA GLU A 40 -7.23 0.75 10.68
C GLU A 40 -6.34 0.87 9.46
N TRP A 41 -6.51 1.96 8.70
CA TRP A 41 -5.74 2.16 7.49
C TRP A 41 -4.26 2.40 7.80
N LEU A 42 -3.98 3.03 8.95
CA LEU A 42 -2.64 3.41 9.38
C LEU A 42 -1.89 2.24 10.02
N ALA A 43 -2.59 1.29 10.63
CA ALA A 43 -1.98 0.17 11.35
C ALA A 43 -1.07 -0.69 10.45
N GLY A 44 -1.44 -0.91 9.18
CA GLY A 44 -0.63 -1.65 8.22
C GLY A 44 0.70 -0.93 7.91
N PRO A 45 0.67 0.30 7.37
CA PRO A 45 1.86 1.08 7.07
C PRO A 45 2.77 1.31 8.29
N VAL A 46 2.22 1.62 9.46
CA VAL A 46 3.03 1.78 10.69
C VAL A 46 3.66 0.47 11.15
N GLY A 47 3.07 -0.68 10.81
CA GLY A 47 3.69 -2.00 11.00
C GLY A 47 5.02 -2.17 10.26
N LEU A 48 5.27 -1.40 9.19
CA LEU A 48 6.57 -1.32 8.50
C LEU A 48 7.61 -0.53 9.29
N VAL A 49 7.20 0.31 10.23
CA VAL A 49 8.08 1.12 11.09
C VAL A 49 8.34 0.39 12.42
N ALA A 50 7.29 -0.04 13.11
CA ALA A 50 7.36 -0.68 14.42
C ALA A 50 6.41 -1.87 14.52
N GLN A 51 6.96 -3.04 14.83
CA GLN A 51 6.18 -4.26 15.05
C GLN A 51 5.65 -4.32 16.49
N TYR A 52 4.59 -5.10 16.71
CA TYR A 52 3.98 -5.29 18.03
C TYR A 52 4.96 -5.70 19.13
N SER A 53 5.93 -6.58 18.82
CA SER A 53 6.95 -7.02 19.77
C SER A 53 7.71 -5.85 20.38
N LEU A 54 8.11 -4.87 19.56
CA LEU A 54 8.81 -3.66 19.98
C LEU A 54 7.90 -2.73 20.79
N LEU A 55 6.64 -2.59 20.39
CA LEU A 55 5.68 -1.76 21.13
C LEU A 55 5.41 -2.33 22.53
N LYS A 56 5.37 -3.66 22.65
CA LYS A 56 5.18 -4.35 23.93
C LYS A 56 6.34 -4.11 24.90
N GLU A 57 7.57 -3.99 24.40
CA GLU A 57 8.74 -3.60 25.22
C GLU A 57 8.59 -2.19 25.82
N HIS A 58 7.72 -1.36 25.25
CA HIS A 58 7.40 0.00 25.72
C HIS A 58 6.05 0.04 26.47
N GLU A 59 5.71 -1.07 27.12
CA GLU A 59 4.54 -1.25 28.00
C GLU A 59 3.17 -1.10 27.30
N VAL A 60 3.13 -1.24 25.96
CA VAL A 60 1.86 -1.38 25.23
C VAL A 60 1.28 -2.77 25.53
N ALA A 61 0.27 -2.82 26.39
CA ALA A 61 -0.37 -4.06 26.82
C ALA A 61 -1.21 -4.66 25.70
N ASP A 62 -2.13 -3.85 25.16
CA ASP A 62 -3.08 -4.25 24.11
C ASP A 62 -3.17 -3.18 23.01
N MET A 63 -3.57 -3.64 21.82
CA MET A 63 -3.83 -2.81 20.65
C MET A 63 -5.23 -3.11 20.12
N PHE A 64 -6.01 -2.06 19.85
CA PHE A 64 -7.35 -2.19 19.27
C PHE A 64 -7.49 -1.37 17.99
N PRO A 65 -8.28 -1.83 17.00
CA PRO A 65 -8.65 -1.00 15.86
C PRO A 65 -9.71 0.04 16.28
N LEU A 66 -9.62 1.24 15.74
CA LEU A 66 -10.59 2.31 15.92
C LEU A 66 -11.79 2.05 14.99
N ARG A 67 -12.87 1.50 15.57
CA ARG A 67 -14.08 1.09 14.85
C ARG A 67 -15.35 1.55 15.55
N PRO A 68 -16.48 1.70 14.84
CA PRO A 68 -17.78 1.83 15.49
C PRO A 68 -18.01 0.66 16.48
N GLY A 69 -18.53 0.97 17.66
CA GLY A 69 -18.77 -0.01 18.72
C GLY A 69 -18.22 0.43 20.07
N SER A 70 -18.14 -0.51 21.01
CA SER A 70 -17.57 -0.26 22.33
C SER A 70 -16.28 -1.04 22.53
N LEU A 71 -15.31 -0.41 23.18
CA LEU A 71 -14.13 -1.10 23.67
C LEU A 71 -14.47 -2.07 24.81
N PRO A 72 -13.66 -3.13 25.00
CA PRO A 72 -13.69 -3.91 26.23
C PRO A 72 -13.31 -3.02 27.43
N THR A 73 -13.57 -3.50 28.64
CA THR A 73 -13.10 -2.81 29.85
C THR A 73 -11.58 -2.77 29.85
N ILE A 74 -11.02 -1.57 29.75
CA ILE A 74 -9.57 -1.35 29.75
C ILE A 74 -9.15 -0.99 31.19
N ALA A 75 -8.15 -1.67 31.73
CA ALA A 75 -7.66 -1.45 33.10
C ALA A 75 -6.23 -0.89 33.10
N VAL A 76 -5.97 0.15 32.28
CA VAL A 76 -4.69 0.85 32.25
C VAL A 76 -4.88 2.35 32.40
N LYS A 77 -3.83 3.04 32.83
CA LYS A 77 -3.82 4.49 33.05
C LYS A 77 -3.87 5.26 31.73
N HIS A 78 -3.18 4.79 30.69
CA HIS A 78 -2.99 5.51 29.44
C HIS A 78 -3.73 4.84 28.28
N ILE A 79 -4.60 5.60 27.61
CA ILE A 79 -5.23 5.19 26.34
C ILE A 79 -4.80 6.16 25.25
N ILE A 80 -4.11 5.63 24.23
CA ILE A 80 -3.48 6.41 23.18
C ILE A 80 -4.18 6.12 21.85
N PHE A 81 -4.86 7.12 21.30
CA PHE A 81 -5.40 7.09 19.95
C PHE A 81 -4.31 7.49 18.96
N ILE A 82 -4.11 6.71 17.89
CA ILE A 82 -3.15 7.01 16.82
C ILE A 82 -3.92 7.02 15.51
N ALA A 83 -4.12 8.21 14.94
CA ALA A 83 -5.10 8.39 13.87
C ALA A 83 -4.72 9.52 12.90
N ARG A 84 -5.19 9.39 11.65
CA ARG A 84 -5.13 10.47 10.67
C ARG A 84 -6.10 11.61 11.04
N PRO A 85 -5.83 12.86 10.64
CA PRO A 85 -6.72 14.00 10.89
C PRO A 85 -7.94 13.98 9.95
N LYS A 86 -8.86 13.04 10.17
CA LYS A 86 -10.14 12.95 9.44
C LYS A 86 -11.30 13.09 10.42
N LYS A 87 -12.29 13.91 10.06
CA LYS A 87 -13.45 14.23 10.91
C LYS A 87 -14.16 12.99 11.47
N PHE A 88 -14.42 11.98 10.63
CA PHE A 88 -15.12 10.77 11.05
C PHE A 88 -14.36 9.97 12.12
N LEU A 89 -13.02 10.01 12.13
CA LEU A 89 -12.21 9.39 13.17
C LEU A 89 -12.33 10.15 14.49
N MET A 90 -12.45 11.49 14.42
CA MET A 90 -12.66 12.31 15.61
C MET A 90 -14.03 12.04 16.25
N ASP A 91 -15.06 11.73 15.46
CA ASP A 91 -16.35 11.26 15.97
C ASP A 91 -16.19 9.95 16.77
N LEU A 92 -15.50 8.96 16.21
CA LEU A 92 -15.24 7.67 16.90
C LEU A 92 -14.44 7.85 18.19
N ILE A 93 -13.37 8.66 18.16
CA ILE A 93 -12.56 8.96 19.33
C ILE A 93 -13.41 9.62 20.41
N SER A 94 -14.27 10.58 20.03
CA SER A 94 -15.18 11.26 20.95
C SER A 94 -16.15 10.27 21.61
N ASP A 95 -16.75 9.37 20.83
CA ASP A 95 -17.67 8.35 21.33
C ASP A 95 -16.99 7.41 22.33
N TYR A 96 -15.74 7.03 22.05
CA TYR A 96 -14.95 6.17 22.94
C TYR A 96 -14.64 6.86 24.27
N ILE A 97 -14.18 8.12 24.24
CA ILE A 97 -13.88 8.90 25.46
C ILE A 97 -15.12 9.02 26.34
N VAL A 98 -16.26 9.38 25.76
CA VAL A 98 -17.53 9.51 26.50
C VAL A 98 -17.97 8.16 27.09
N SER A 99 -17.88 7.08 26.32
CA SER A 99 -18.25 5.74 26.82
C SER A 99 -17.30 5.24 27.91
N LEU A 100 -16.00 5.52 27.86
CA LEU A 100 -15.05 5.01 28.85
C LEU A 100 -15.15 5.78 30.16
N ARG A 101 -15.29 7.11 30.08
CA ARG A 101 -15.47 7.98 31.26
C ARG A 101 -16.71 7.64 32.09
N SER A 102 -17.76 7.11 31.45
CA SER A 102 -18.99 6.69 32.14
C SER A 102 -18.90 5.29 32.77
N LYS A 103 -17.96 4.44 32.32
CA LYS A 103 -17.87 3.03 32.72
C LYS A 103 -16.72 2.74 33.68
N GLN A 104 -15.67 3.56 33.71
CA GLN A 104 -14.46 3.29 34.48
C GLN A 104 -14.41 4.08 35.78
N ASN A 105 -14.11 3.38 36.88
CA ASN A 105 -13.88 3.98 38.20
C ASN A 105 -12.43 4.45 38.39
N THR A 106 -11.49 3.99 37.56
CA THR A 106 -10.08 4.39 37.61
C THR A 106 -9.83 5.61 36.72
N PRO A 107 -8.98 6.56 37.15
CA PRO A 107 -8.62 7.70 36.32
C PRO A 107 -7.84 7.22 35.09
N VAL A 108 -8.34 7.60 33.92
CA VAL A 108 -7.71 7.32 32.62
C VAL A 108 -7.31 8.63 31.96
N GLU A 109 -6.09 8.65 31.44
CA GLU A 109 -5.56 9.74 30.63
C GLU A 109 -5.67 9.37 29.15
N PHE A 110 -6.35 10.22 28.38
CA PHE A 110 -6.51 10.03 26.94
C PHE A 110 -5.47 10.86 26.18
N HIS A 111 -4.85 10.22 25.20
CA HIS A 111 -3.82 10.83 24.35
C HIS A 111 -4.23 10.65 22.89
N LEU A 112 -3.97 11.64 22.04
CA LEU A 112 -4.20 11.55 20.60
C LEU A 112 -2.92 11.94 19.85
N PHE A 113 -2.34 10.98 19.15
CA PHE A 113 -1.21 11.20 18.26
C PHE A 113 -1.75 11.32 16.83
N PHE A 114 -1.77 12.54 16.31
CA PHE A 114 -2.14 12.76 14.92
C PHE A 114 -1.02 12.30 14.00
N VAL A 115 -1.40 11.63 12.90
CA VAL A 115 -0.47 11.18 11.87
C VAL A 115 -0.84 11.76 10.50
N PRO A 116 0.05 12.47 9.80
CA PRO A 116 1.38 12.88 10.27
C PRO A 116 1.36 14.12 11.18
N ARG A 117 0.28 14.93 11.14
CA ARG A 117 0.22 16.23 11.80
C ARG A 117 -1.19 16.63 12.22
N ARG A 118 -1.27 17.62 13.11
CA ARG A 118 -2.53 18.18 13.62
C ARG A 118 -3.33 18.86 12.51
N SER A 119 -4.63 18.94 12.75
CA SER A 119 -5.57 19.67 11.90
C SER A 119 -6.44 20.54 12.78
N GLU A 120 -6.41 21.85 12.54
CA GLU A 120 -7.24 22.81 13.26
C GLU A 120 -8.73 22.46 13.16
N LEU A 121 -9.19 22.00 11.98
CA LEU A 121 -10.56 21.55 11.77
C LEU A 121 -10.94 20.35 12.65
N CYS A 122 -10.02 19.39 12.81
CA CYS A 122 -10.25 18.23 13.69
C CYS A 122 -10.28 18.65 15.17
N GLU A 123 -9.41 19.58 15.57
CA GLU A 123 -9.39 20.09 16.94
C GLU A 123 -10.63 20.91 17.29
N MET A 124 -11.09 21.75 16.37
CA MET A 124 -12.36 22.46 16.51
C MET A 124 -13.51 21.47 16.66
N HIS A 125 -13.55 20.42 15.82
CA HIS A 125 -14.58 19.38 15.92
C HIS A 125 -14.53 18.65 17.28
N LEU A 126 -13.34 18.32 17.81
CA LEU A 126 -13.19 17.74 19.15
C LEU A 126 -13.63 18.69 20.28
N LYS A 127 -13.44 20.01 20.10
CA LYS A 127 -13.91 21.03 21.04
C LYS A 127 -15.44 21.10 21.03
N ASP A 128 -16.05 21.10 19.85
CA ASP A 128 -17.51 21.10 19.68
C ASP A 128 -18.15 19.83 20.27
N ARG A 129 -17.45 18.70 20.19
CA ARG A 129 -17.84 17.43 20.85
C ARG A 129 -17.58 17.40 22.36
N GLY A 130 -16.94 18.44 22.93
CA GLY A 130 -16.71 18.59 24.36
C GLY A 130 -15.62 17.67 24.95
N VAL A 131 -14.84 16.97 24.12
CA VAL A 131 -13.82 16.00 24.58
C VAL A 131 -12.39 16.51 24.46
N TYR A 132 -12.16 17.63 23.77
CA TYR A 132 -10.81 18.19 23.55
C TYR A 132 -10.02 18.37 24.86
N VAL A 133 -10.67 18.86 25.92
CA VAL A 133 -10.03 19.08 27.23
C VAL A 133 -9.59 17.79 27.93
N ASN A 134 -10.06 16.62 27.45
CA ASN A 134 -9.68 15.33 27.99
C ASN A 134 -8.47 14.72 27.27
N LEU A 135 -7.99 15.35 26.19
CA LEU A 135 -6.95 14.82 25.32
C LEU A 135 -5.63 15.57 25.50
N THR A 136 -4.55 14.82 25.67
CA THR A 136 -3.20 15.28 25.36
C THR A 136 -2.91 15.00 23.90
N ILE A 137 -2.75 16.05 23.09
CA ILE A 137 -2.57 15.92 21.64
C ILE A 137 -1.09 16.08 21.29
N GLN A 138 -0.56 15.14 20.51
CA GLN A 138 0.80 15.18 19.95
C GLN A 138 0.76 14.90 18.44
N GLU A 139 1.88 15.16 17.77
CA GLU A 139 2.09 14.83 16.35
C GLU A 139 3.10 13.70 16.24
N PHE A 140 2.78 12.71 15.41
CA PHE A 140 3.76 11.73 14.96
C PHE A 140 4.07 12.02 13.49
N PRO A 141 5.19 12.72 13.18
CA PRO A 141 5.54 13.17 11.83
C PRO A 141 5.99 12.00 10.93
N CYS A 142 5.06 11.10 10.65
CA CYS A 142 5.23 9.91 9.84
C CYS A 142 4.55 10.13 8.48
N ASP A 143 5.22 10.88 7.62
CA ASP A 143 4.70 11.22 6.29
C ASP A 143 4.96 10.11 5.26
N ILE A 144 6.00 9.29 5.44
CA ILE A 144 6.48 8.34 4.44
C ILE A 144 6.88 7.00 5.08
N PHE A 145 6.49 5.90 4.44
CA PHE A 145 6.71 4.54 4.91
C PHE A 145 7.73 3.81 4.02
N PRO A 146 8.71 3.11 4.61
CA PRO A 146 9.70 2.34 3.86
C PRO A 146 9.15 0.96 3.51
N PHE A 147 8.82 0.74 2.24
CA PHE A 147 8.25 -0.52 1.74
C PHE A 147 9.33 -1.52 1.33
N ASP A 148 10.36 -1.02 0.65
CA ASP A 148 11.47 -1.85 0.18
C ASP A 148 12.76 -1.01 0.07
N SER A 149 13.85 -1.62 -0.42
CA SER A 149 15.18 -1.02 -0.60
C SER A 149 15.22 0.16 -1.58
N ASP A 150 14.20 0.28 -2.40
CA ASP A 150 14.03 1.23 -3.50
C ASP A 150 12.60 1.79 -3.58
N LEU A 151 11.74 1.49 -2.59
CA LEU A 151 10.34 1.89 -2.57
C LEU A 151 9.93 2.51 -1.24
N MET A 152 9.34 3.70 -1.34
CA MET A 152 8.72 4.39 -0.22
C MET A 152 7.35 4.91 -0.64
N SER A 153 6.38 4.90 0.27
CA SER A 153 4.99 5.32 -0.01
C SER A 153 4.45 6.19 1.11
N LEU A 154 3.58 7.15 0.80
CA LEU A 154 2.85 7.93 1.79
C LEU A 154 1.61 7.19 2.31
N GLU A 155 1.17 6.14 1.60
CA GLU A 155 -0.02 5.33 1.93
C GLU A 155 -1.29 6.16 2.19
N LEU A 156 -1.46 7.24 1.42
CA LEU A 156 -2.64 8.10 1.50
C LEU A 156 -3.85 7.40 0.88
N GLN A 157 -5.01 7.57 1.50
CA GLN A 157 -6.25 6.97 1.04
C GLN A 157 -7.05 8.02 0.27
N ASN A 158 -7.53 7.67 -0.93
CA ASN A 158 -8.37 8.51 -1.79
C ASN A 158 -7.70 9.82 -2.24
N ASP A 159 -6.39 9.97 -2.12
CA ASP A 159 -5.63 11.18 -2.48
C ASP A 159 -5.86 11.61 -3.94
N PHE A 160 -5.98 10.65 -4.86
CA PHE A 160 -6.34 10.93 -6.24
C PHE A 160 -7.74 11.54 -6.35
N ARG A 161 -8.73 10.97 -5.66
CA ARG A 161 -10.10 11.49 -5.67
C ARG A 161 -10.15 12.88 -5.02
N GLU A 162 -9.54 13.03 -3.85
CA GLU A 162 -9.50 14.27 -3.08
C GLU A 162 -8.90 15.41 -3.94
N ASN A 163 -7.75 15.18 -4.57
CA ASN A 163 -7.07 16.21 -5.37
C ASN A 163 -7.75 16.51 -6.71
N TYR A 164 -8.11 15.49 -7.50
CA TYR A 164 -8.57 15.72 -8.88
C TYR A 164 -10.08 15.86 -9.02
N LEU A 165 -10.88 15.37 -8.06
CA LEU A 165 -12.34 15.43 -8.12
C LEU A 165 -12.94 16.39 -7.09
N GLU A 166 -12.36 16.46 -5.90
CA GLU A 166 -12.90 17.26 -4.78
C GLU A 166 -12.16 18.60 -4.60
N GLY A 167 -11.00 18.76 -5.25
CA GLY A 167 -10.19 19.98 -5.17
C GLY A 167 -9.49 20.16 -3.83
N ASP A 168 -9.26 19.08 -3.09
CA ASP A 168 -8.48 19.06 -1.85
C ASP A 168 -7.01 18.71 -2.14
N PRO A 169 -6.08 19.70 -2.09
CA PRO A 169 -4.68 19.51 -2.41
C PRO A 169 -3.84 18.99 -1.22
N THR A 170 -4.46 18.54 -0.13
CA THR A 170 -3.74 18.10 1.08
C THR A 170 -2.66 17.05 0.80
N CYS A 171 -2.91 16.14 -0.16
CA CYS A 171 -1.92 15.13 -0.55
C CYS A 171 -0.64 15.72 -1.18
N LEU A 172 -0.75 16.85 -1.90
CA LEU A 172 0.39 17.52 -2.52
C LEU A 172 1.31 18.13 -1.45
N TYR A 173 0.72 18.67 -0.38
CA TYR A 173 1.48 19.15 0.77
C TYR A 173 2.14 18.00 1.54
N ASN A 174 1.45 16.86 1.71
CA ASN A 174 2.05 15.66 2.29
C ASN A 174 3.26 15.17 1.47
N ALA A 175 3.15 15.14 0.13
CA ALA A 175 4.25 14.78 -0.76
C ALA A 175 5.44 15.74 -0.62
N ALA A 176 5.20 17.04 -0.53
CA ALA A 176 6.26 18.04 -0.31
C ALA A 176 6.97 17.84 1.05
N GLN A 177 6.23 17.53 2.12
CA GLN A 177 6.83 17.23 3.44
C GLN A 177 7.62 15.92 3.43
N ALA A 178 7.11 14.87 2.79
CA ALA A 178 7.85 13.62 2.63
C ALA A 178 9.18 13.83 1.89
N LEU A 179 9.17 14.63 0.80
CA LEU A 179 10.39 15.01 0.08
C LEU A 179 11.35 15.84 0.95
N ARG A 180 10.82 16.74 1.77
CA ARG A 180 11.64 17.49 2.73
C ARG A 180 12.32 16.55 3.74
N THR A 181 11.60 15.59 4.30
CA THR A 181 12.17 14.55 5.18
C THR A 181 13.28 13.76 4.48
N ILE A 182 13.08 13.37 3.21
CA ILE A 182 14.11 12.74 2.39
C ILE A 182 15.35 13.65 2.26
N GLN A 183 15.18 14.94 1.93
CA GLN A 183 16.31 15.86 1.80
C GLN A 183 17.04 16.12 3.14
N GLN A 184 16.33 16.12 4.26
CA GLN A 184 16.95 16.25 5.58
C GLN A 184 17.82 15.03 5.93
N LEU A 185 17.41 13.83 5.54
CA LEU A 185 18.16 12.61 5.81
C LEU A 185 19.29 12.35 4.80
N TYR A 186 19.06 12.67 3.52
CA TYR A 186 19.92 12.28 2.41
C TYR A 186 20.52 13.45 1.62
N GLY A 187 20.28 14.70 2.04
CA GLY A 187 20.81 15.92 1.42
C GLY A 187 19.91 16.47 0.31
N ILE A 188 20.03 17.78 0.05
CA ILE A 188 19.21 18.50 -0.95
C ILE A 188 19.51 17.98 -2.35
N VAL A 189 18.47 17.63 -3.12
CA VAL A 189 18.62 17.09 -4.47
C VAL A 189 19.00 18.21 -5.46
N PRO A 190 20.10 18.09 -6.22
CA PRO A 190 20.62 19.20 -7.03
C PRO A 190 19.84 19.44 -8.33
N HIS A 191 19.21 18.42 -8.90
CA HIS A 191 18.50 18.51 -10.17
C HIS A 191 17.07 18.01 -10.05
N VAL A 192 16.11 18.86 -10.44
CA VAL A 192 14.68 18.52 -10.35
C VAL A 192 14.00 18.70 -11.69
N PHE A 193 13.32 17.64 -12.11
CA PHE A 193 12.51 17.57 -13.30
C PHE A 193 11.07 17.24 -12.91
N GLY A 194 10.10 17.71 -13.68
CA GLY A 194 8.71 17.46 -13.36
C GLY A 194 7.79 17.53 -14.57
N LYS A 195 6.73 16.73 -14.54
CA LYS A 195 5.68 16.73 -15.55
C LYS A 195 4.30 16.67 -14.90
N GLY A 196 3.51 17.71 -15.20
CA GLY A 196 2.09 17.82 -14.84
C GLY A 196 1.80 18.83 -13.72
N PRO A 197 0.54 19.28 -13.58
CA PRO A 197 0.16 20.32 -12.62
C PRO A 197 0.45 19.96 -11.16
N ALA A 198 0.17 18.73 -10.71
CA ALA A 198 0.42 18.29 -9.35
C ALA A 198 1.92 18.25 -9.05
N ALA A 199 2.74 17.75 -9.98
CA ALA A 199 4.20 17.74 -9.88
C ALA A 199 4.77 19.15 -9.69
N LYS A 200 4.26 20.13 -10.43
CA LYS A 200 4.68 21.53 -10.29
C LYS A 200 4.28 22.11 -8.92
N GLN A 201 3.06 21.83 -8.46
CA GLN A 201 2.59 22.28 -7.14
C GLN A 201 3.42 21.69 -5.99
N VAL A 202 3.71 20.39 -6.03
CA VAL A 202 4.59 19.73 -5.04
C VAL A 202 5.96 20.40 -5.00
N TRP A 203 6.54 20.69 -6.16
CA TRP A 203 7.83 21.37 -6.25
C TRP A 203 7.79 22.79 -5.65
N ASP A 204 6.75 23.57 -5.95
CA ASP A 204 6.60 24.93 -5.42
C ASP A 204 6.41 24.92 -3.90
N LEU A 205 5.63 23.97 -3.37
CA LEU A 205 5.48 23.74 -1.93
C LEU A 205 6.82 23.38 -1.27
N LEU A 206 7.58 22.43 -1.85
CA LEU A 206 8.90 22.05 -1.34
C LEU A 206 9.87 23.23 -1.34
N CYS A 207 9.87 24.06 -2.39
CA CYS A 207 10.69 25.28 -2.46
C CYS A 207 10.34 26.26 -1.33
N ASN A 208 9.05 26.43 -1.03
CA ASN A 208 8.59 27.34 0.03
C ASN A 208 8.97 26.80 1.42
N LEU A 209 8.74 25.50 1.67
CA LEU A 209 9.17 24.83 2.91
C LEU A 209 10.67 24.97 3.15
N ASN A 210 11.49 24.80 2.09
CA ASN A 210 12.95 24.97 2.20
C ASN A 210 13.34 26.43 2.50
N LYS A 211 12.61 27.43 2.01
CA LYS A 211 12.87 28.86 2.30
C LYS A 211 12.55 29.20 3.75
N GLU A 212 11.48 28.65 4.30
CA GLU A 212 11.09 28.84 5.70
C GLU A 212 12.18 28.34 6.68
N GLU A 213 12.95 27.33 6.28
CA GLU A 213 14.05 26.78 7.09
C GLU A 213 15.39 27.53 6.97
N GLN A 214 15.57 28.44 5.99
CA GLN A 214 16.87 29.08 5.72
C GLN A 214 17.42 29.95 6.87
N GLY A 215 16.70 30.12 7.98
CA GLY A 215 17.16 30.76 9.22
C GLY A 215 17.55 29.81 10.36
N MET A 216 17.39 28.50 10.22
CA MET A 216 17.50 27.54 11.35
C MET A 216 18.85 26.79 11.43
N GLY A 217 19.83 27.19 10.60
CA GLY A 217 21.12 26.50 10.46
C GLY A 217 21.05 25.23 9.60
N PRO A 218 22.18 24.65 9.17
CA PRO A 218 22.18 23.44 8.35
C PRO A 218 21.60 22.26 9.12
N ARG A 219 20.48 21.71 8.64
CA ARG A 219 19.92 20.44 9.12
C ARG A 219 20.02 19.42 8.00
N GLY A 220 20.79 18.37 8.24
CA GLY A 220 20.85 17.21 7.35
C GLY A 220 22.21 16.97 6.69
N ALA A 221 22.23 16.00 5.77
CA ALA A 221 23.45 15.60 5.08
C ALA A 221 24.02 16.76 4.25
N THR A 222 25.32 16.99 4.36
CA THR A 222 26.05 18.06 3.65
C THR A 222 26.21 17.79 2.16
N THR A 223 26.09 16.53 1.76
CA THR A 223 26.16 16.06 0.37
C THR A 223 24.92 15.24 0.05
N SER A 224 24.31 15.48 -1.10
CA SER A 224 23.18 14.68 -1.54
C SER A 224 23.61 13.27 -1.91
N CYS A 225 22.87 12.27 -1.44
CA CYS A 225 22.96 10.88 -1.91
C CYS A 225 22.09 10.64 -3.15
N ILE A 226 21.34 11.65 -3.61
CA ILE A 226 20.36 11.54 -4.69
C ILE A 226 20.72 12.58 -5.76
N ASP A 227 21.06 12.11 -6.96
CA ASP A 227 21.47 13.01 -8.05
C ASP A 227 20.30 13.82 -8.64
N GLN A 228 19.13 13.20 -8.76
CA GLN A 228 17.99 13.78 -9.48
C GLN A 228 16.66 13.40 -8.85
N LEU A 229 15.71 14.33 -8.88
CA LEU A 229 14.31 14.13 -8.52
C LEU A 229 13.45 14.29 -9.78
N LEU A 230 12.67 13.27 -10.11
CA LEU A 230 11.67 13.33 -11.18
C LEU A 230 10.26 13.25 -10.59
N LEU A 231 9.49 14.34 -10.73
CA LEU A 231 8.11 14.42 -10.26
C LEU A 231 7.14 14.15 -11.42
N ILE A 232 6.36 13.08 -11.33
CA ILE A 232 5.36 12.72 -12.35
C ILE A 232 3.97 12.78 -11.74
N ASP A 233 3.14 13.63 -12.30
CA ASP A 233 1.71 13.69 -12.00
C ASP A 233 0.99 12.50 -12.66
N ARG A 234 0.28 11.68 -11.87
CA ARG A 234 -0.45 10.51 -12.40
C ARG A 234 -1.44 10.88 -13.51
N ALA A 235 -2.02 12.08 -13.49
CA ALA A 235 -2.95 12.53 -14.52
C ALA A 235 -2.33 12.78 -15.90
N VAL A 236 -1.00 12.68 -16.01
CA VAL A 236 -0.30 12.73 -17.30
C VAL A 236 -0.48 11.43 -18.09
N ASP A 237 -0.73 10.31 -17.41
CA ASP A 237 -0.90 8.99 -18.01
C ASP A 237 -1.91 8.21 -17.17
N PHE A 238 -3.13 8.00 -17.65
CA PHE A 238 -4.06 7.08 -16.97
C PHE A 238 -4.00 5.67 -17.55
N THR A 239 -3.50 5.53 -18.77
CA THR A 239 -3.49 4.25 -19.49
C THR A 239 -2.78 3.17 -18.67
N SER A 240 -1.59 3.45 -18.13
CA SER A 240 -0.85 2.43 -17.37
C SER A 240 -1.52 1.93 -16.08
N VAL A 241 -2.49 2.66 -15.52
CA VAL A 241 -3.24 2.20 -14.32
C VAL A 241 -4.62 1.61 -14.64
N LEU A 242 -5.07 1.72 -15.89
CA LEU A 242 -6.33 1.14 -16.34
C LEU A 242 -6.12 -0.24 -16.99
N THR A 243 -4.89 -0.53 -17.42
CA THR A 243 -4.49 -1.81 -18.00
C THR A 243 -4.18 -2.85 -16.94
N THR A 244 -4.57 -4.10 -17.19
CA THR A 244 -4.26 -5.23 -16.33
C THR A 244 -2.75 -5.43 -16.23
N GLN A 245 -2.23 -5.49 -15.02
CA GLN A 245 -0.81 -5.78 -14.80
C GLN A 245 -0.50 -7.27 -15.06
N LEU A 246 0.60 -7.56 -15.76
CA LEU A 246 0.97 -8.93 -16.19
C LEU A 246 2.32 -9.44 -15.63
N THR A 247 2.92 -8.70 -14.69
CA THR A 247 4.05 -9.18 -13.90
C THR A 247 3.56 -10.12 -12.78
N TYR A 248 4.48 -10.85 -12.14
CA TYR A 248 4.13 -11.72 -11.02
C TYR A 248 3.52 -10.93 -9.86
N GLU A 249 4.15 -9.84 -9.41
CA GLU A 249 3.62 -8.99 -8.35
C GLU A 249 2.35 -8.26 -8.78
N GLY A 250 2.31 -7.77 -10.02
CA GLY A 250 1.13 -7.11 -10.59
C GLY A 250 -0.10 -8.00 -10.56
N LEU A 251 0.01 -9.27 -10.98
CA LEU A 251 -1.12 -10.21 -10.93
C LEU A 251 -1.50 -10.62 -9.50
N ILE A 252 -0.56 -10.63 -8.55
CA ILE A 252 -0.91 -10.81 -7.13
C ILE A 252 -1.77 -9.64 -6.67
N ASP A 253 -1.41 -8.41 -7.02
CA ASP A 253 -2.15 -7.21 -6.63
C ASP A 253 -3.54 -7.16 -7.29
N GLU A 254 -3.64 -7.42 -8.59
CA GLU A 254 -4.90 -7.46 -9.35
C GLU A 254 -5.92 -8.46 -8.77
N LEU A 255 -5.44 -9.64 -8.36
CA LEU A 255 -6.31 -10.76 -7.97
C LEU A 255 -6.54 -10.85 -6.45
N TYR A 256 -5.54 -10.50 -5.65
CA TYR A 256 -5.56 -10.70 -4.19
C TYR A 256 -5.38 -9.41 -3.39
N GLY A 257 -4.87 -8.35 -4.03
CA GLY A 257 -4.54 -7.09 -3.39
C GLY A 257 -3.33 -7.19 -2.46
N ILE A 258 -2.35 -6.32 -2.67
CA ILE A 258 -1.20 -6.15 -1.77
C ILE A 258 -1.45 -4.94 -0.90
N LYS A 259 -1.40 -5.13 0.42
CA LYS A 259 -1.54 -4.04 1.41
C LYS A 259 -0.39 -4.09 2.39
N SER A 260 0.41 -3.02 2.44
CA SER A 260 1.58 -2.92 3.31
C SER A 260 2.47 -4.17 3.21
N THR A 261 2.95 -4.42 1.99
CA THR A 261 3.79 -5.57 1.61
C THR A 261 3.17 -6.93 1.96
N THR A 262 1.85 -7.05 2.10
CA THR A 262 1.19 -8.30 2.50
C THR A 262 0.01 -8.62 1.59
N ALA A 263 -0.04 -9.85 1.09
CA ALA A 263 -1.21 -10.39 0.38
C ALA A 263 -1.83 -11.54 1.19
N THR A 264 -3.14 -11.77 0.99
CA THR A 264 -3.89 -12.79 1.71
C THR A 264 -4.55 -13.77 0.73
N PHE A 265 -4.23 -15.05 0.88
CA PHE A 265 -4.66 -16.11 -0.03
C PHE A 265 -5.52 -17.16 0.69
N PRO A 266 -6.35 -17.94 -0.02
CA PRO A 266 -6.97 -19.14 0.54
C PRO A 266 -5.90 -20.16 0.99
N GLY A 267 -6.14 -20.88 2.10
CA GLY A 267 -5.11 -21.74 2.71
C GLY A 267 -4.86 -23.08 2.02
N HIS A 268 -5.81 -23.59 1.23
CA HIS A 268 -5.79 -24.98 0.75
C HIS A 268 -4.58 -25.37 -0.13
N LYS A 269 -3.98 -24.45 -0.90
CA LYS A 269 -2.75 -24.74 -1.67
C LYS A 269 -1.46 -24.58 -0.83
N PHE A 270 -1.56 -24.13 0.42
CA PHE A 270 -0.41 -23.98 1.33
C PHE A 270 -0.27 -25.14 2.32
N VAL A 271 -1.12 -26.17 2.22
CA VAL A 271 -1.04 -27.38 3.06
C VAL A 271 0.18 -28.19 2.65
N SER A 272 1.09 -28.42 3.60
CA SER A 272 2.27 -29.28 3.41
C SER A 272 1.96 -30.74 3.77
N ALA A 273 2.72 -31.68 3.21
CA ALA A 273 2.63 -33.08 3.60
C ALA A 273 3.02 -33.32 5.07
N ASP A 274 3.86 -32.43 5.63
CA ASP A 274 4.30 -32.46 7.03
C ASP A 274 3.41 -31.58 7.95
N ASP A 275 2.25 -31.11 7.48
CA ASP A 275 1.35 -30.28 8.28
C ASP A 275 0.68 -31.10 9.39
N ALA A 276 0.81 -30.64 10.63
CA ALA A 276 0.23 -31.28 11.80
C ALA A 276 -1.31 -31.20 11.81
N ASN A 277 -1.89 -30.14 11.23
CA ASN A 277 -3.34 -29.89 11.22
C ASN A 277 -3.82 -29.41 9.84
N PRO A 278 -3.75 -30.27 8.80
CA PRO A 278 -3.98 -29.88 7.41
C PRO A 278 -5.39 -29.31 7.15
N GLU A 279 -6.42 -29.82 7.84
CA GLU A 279 -7.79 -29.33 7.71
C GLU A 279 -7.96 -27.89 8.20
N VAL A 280 -7.23 -27.51 9.26
CA VAL A 280 -7.27 -26.15 9.81
C VAL A 280 -6.57 -25.20 8.85
N THR A 281 -5.33 -25.55 8.44
CA THR A 281 -4.55 -24.78 7.47
C THR A 281 -5.33 -24.55 6.17
N ALA A 282 -6.04 -25.56 5.67
CA ALA A 282 -6.82 -25.43 4.43
C ALA A 282 -7.99 -24.42 4.54
N ARG A 283 -8.60 -24.30 5.72
CA ARG A 283 -9.75 -23.41 5.97
C ARG A 283 -9.34 -21.98 6.29
N GLU A 284 -8.16 -21.79 6.86
CA GLU A 284 -7.65 -20.47 7.19
C GLU A 284 -7.14 -19.71 5.96
N ARG A 285 -7.03 -18.39 6.10
CA ARG A 285 -6.40 -17.56 5.07
C ARG A 285 -4.91 -17.45 5.36
N LYS A 286 -4.08 -17.69 4.34
CA LYS A 286 -2.63 -17.53 4.44
C LYS A 286 -2.25 -16.09 4.14
N ARG A 287 -1.65 -15.41 5.11
CA ARG A 287 -0.97 -14.11 4.90
C ARG A 287 0.48 -14.35 4.48
N VAL A 288 0.92 -13.68 3.43
CA VAL A 288 2.28 -13.77 2.90
C VAL A 288 2.84 -12.35 2.81
N ILE A 289 4.04 -12.16 3.38
CA ILE A 289 4.79 -10.91 3.27
C ILE A 289 5.59 -10.97 1.96
N LEU A 290 5.53 -9.90 1.18
CA LEU A 290 6.05 -9.78 -0.17
C LEU A 290 6.98 -8.55 -0.23
N ASN A 291 8.28 -8.76 -0.08
CA ASN A 291 9.32 -7.72 -0.21
C ASN A 291 10.68 -8.36 -0.57
N SER A 292 11.69 -7.54 -0.86
CA SER A 292 13.02 -8.03 -1.25
C SER A 292 13.81 -8.74 -0.13
N GLY A 293 13.24 -8.89 1.08
CA GLY A 293 13.81 -9.74 2.12
C GLY A 293 13.84 -11.22 1.74
N GLU A 294 13.07 -11.63 0.72
CA GLU A 294 13.05 -12.97 0.17
C GLU A 294 13.70 -12.99 -1.23
N GLU A 295 14.79 -13.76 -1.37
CA GLU A 295 15.58 -13.85 -2.61
C GLU A 295 14.73 -14.35 -3.79
N LEU A 296 13.94 -15.40 -3.58
CA LEU A 296 13.10 -15.96 -4.64
C LEU A 296 12.05 -14.96 -5.10
N TYR A 297 11.40 -14.26 -4.18
CA TYR A 297 10.40 -13.25 -4.54
C TYR A 297 11.01 -12.11 -5.34
N THR A 298 12.21 -11.65 -4.97
CA THR A 298 12.96 -10.63 -5.72
C THR A 298 13.22 -11.05 -7.17
N GLU A 299 13.51 -12.33 -7.40
CA GLU A 299 13.69 -12.86 -8.76
C GLU A 299 12.37 -12.99 -9.54
N LEU A 300 11.25 -13.17 -8.85
CA LEU A 300 9.95 -13.41 -9.47
C LEU A 300 9.14 -12.14 -9.72
N ARG A 301 9.12 -11.19 -8.79
CA ARG A 301 8.13 -10.09 -8.72
C ARG A 301 8.01 -9.26 -9.99
N ASP A 302 9.15 -8.97 -10.62
CA ASP A 302 9.25 -8.12 -11.82
C ASP A 302 9.16 -8.91 -13.13
N CYS A 303 9.14 -10.25 -13.06
CA CYS A 303 9.06 -11.09 -14.24
C CYS A 303 7.64 -11.07 -14.83
N SER A 304 7.54 -11.11 -16.17
CA SER A 304 6.28 -11.48 -16.83
C SER A 304 5.83 -12.85 -16.32
N PHE A 305 4.55 -12.98 -15.98
CA PHE A 305 4.01 -14.20 -15.41
C PHE A 305 4.25 -15.45 -16.28
N THR A 306 4.29 -15.28 -17.60
CA THR A 306 4.60 -16.32 -18.58
C THR A 306 5.95 -17.03 -18.33
N THR A 307 6.90 -16.35 -17.68
CA THR A 307 8.25 -16.87 -17.42
C THR A 307 8.42 -17.46 -16.01
N VAL A 308 7.50 -17.19 -15.09
CA VAL A 308 7.59 -17.57 -13.66
C VAL A 308 7.73 -19.08 -13.49
N GLY A 309 6.98 -19.89 -14.25
CA GLY A 309 7.06 -21.35 -14.16
C GLY A 309 8.46 -21.91 -14.45
N ALA A 310 9.19 -21.31 -15.39
CA ALA A 310 10.57 -21.71 -15.70
C ALA A 310 11.53 -21.35 -14.57
N VAL A 311 11.36 -20.17 -13.95
CA VAL A 311 12.15 -19.73 -12.79
C VAL A 311 11.94 -20.66 -11.59
N LEU A 312 10.69 -20.97 -11.25
CA LEU A 312 10.33 -21.90 -10.17
C LEU A 312 10.93 -23.29 -10.42
N SER A 313 10.80 -23.81 -11.64
CA SER A 313 11.36 -25.12 -12.01
C SER A 313 12.89 -25.17 -11.87
N ARG A 314 13.58 -24.09 -12.27
CA ARG A 314 15.03 -23.94 -12.09
C ARG A 314 15.41 -23.95 -10.61
N LYS A 315 14.74 -23.15 -9.78
CA LYS A 315 15.01 -23.08 -8.33
C LYS A 315 14.69 -24.40 -7.62
N ALA A 316 13.62 -25.11 -8.02
CA ALA A 316 13.30 -26.44 -7.53
C ALA A 316 14.44 -27.45 -7.78
N ARG A 317 15.03 -27.44 -8.98
CA ARG A 317 16.18 -28.30 -9.31
C ARG A 317 17.40 -27.97 -8.46
N ILE A 318 17.72 -26.69 -8.28
CA ILE A 318 18.85 -26.24 -7.45
C ILE A 318 18.67 -26.70 -5.99
N ILE A 319 17.50 -26.45 -5.40
CA ILE A 319 17.21 -26.81 -4.01
C ILE A 319 17.25 -28.34 -3.83
N LYS A 320 16.71 -29.10 -4.79
CA LYS A 320 16.77 -30.57 -4.76
C LYS A 320 18.21 -31.07 -4.76
N THR A 321 19.05 -30.59 -5.67
CA THR A 321 20.47 -30.96 -5.71
C THR A 321 21.19 -30.62 -4.41
N GLN A 322 20.95 -29.42 -3.85
CA GLN A 322 21.54 -28.99 -2.58
C GLN A 322 21.13 -29.88 -1.39
N LEU A 323 19.89 -30.36 -1.34
CA LEU A 323 19.41 -31.25 -0.29
C LEU A 323 19.91 -32.70 -0.47
N ASP A 324 19.99 -33.18 -1.70
CA ASP A 324 20.47 -34.54 -2.02
C ASP A 324 21.96 -34.73 -1.67
N GLU A 325 22.76 -33.65 -1.69
CA GLU A 325 24.14 -33.64 -1.19
C GLU A 325 24.28 -34.12 0.27
N ARG A 326 23.18 -34.18 1.04
CA ARG A 326 23.15 -34.75 2.40
C ARG A 326 23.55 -36.24 2.42
N HIS A 327 23.27 -36.98 1.34
CA HIS A 327 23.43 -38.43 1.28
C HIS A 327 24.81 -38.89 0.78
N ASN A 328 25.69 -37.96 0.41
CA ASN A 328 27.05 -38.28 -0.01
C ASN A 328 27.97 -38.51 1.20
N ASN A 329 28.87 -39.50 1.11
CA ASN A 329 29.88 -39.82 2.12
C ASN A 329 30.76 -38.59 2.40
N LYS A 330 30.41 -37.82 3.43
CA LYS A 330 31.03 -36.54 3.79
C LYS A 330 31.91 -36.69 5.03
N SER A 331 33.06 -36.02 5.03
CA SER A 331 33.90 -35.81 6.20
C SER A 331 33.16 -35.05 7.31
N VAL A 332 33.64 -35.14 8.56
CA VAL A 332 33.05 -34.41 9.70
C VAL A 332 32.97 -32.90 9.46
N GLN A 333 33.95 -32.34 8.74
CA GLN A 333 34.00 -30.91 8.43
C GLN A 333 32.92 -30.49 7.41
N GLU A 334 32.67 -31.33 6.40
CA GLU A 334 31.61 -31.13 5.41
C GLU A 334 30.21 -31.30 6.01
N ILE A 335 30.05 -32.22 6.97
CA ILE A 335 28.80 -32.36 7.74
C ILE A 335 28.53 -31.07 8.52
N LYS A 336 29.53 -30.53 9.22
CA LYS A 336 29.38 -29.27 9.98
C LYS A 336 29.00 -28.10 9.07
N GLN A 337 29.64 -27.99 7.91
CA GLN A 337 29.28 -26.97 6.91
C GLN A 337 27.86 -27.14 6.38
N PHE A 338 27.43 -28.37 6.08
CA PHE A 338 26.07 -28.65 5.63
C PHE A 338 25.02 -28.28 6.69
N VAL A 339 25.22 -28.71 7.94
CA VAL A 339 24.31 -28.39 9.06
C VAL A 339 24.20 -26.88 9.26
N SER A 340 25.28 -26.12 9.07
CA SER A 340 25.23 -24.65 9.16
C SER A 340 24.38 -23.97 8.07
N ARG A 341 24.26 -24.58 6.88
CA ARG A 341 23.49 -24.06 5.74
C ARG A 341 22.05 -24.59 5.69
N LEU A 342 21.77 -25.67 6.39
CA LEU A 342 20.47 -26.35 6.38
C LEU A 342 19.29 -25.42 6.71
N PRO A 343 19.36 -24.49 7.69
CA PRO A 343 18.26 -23.57 7.96
C PRO A 343 17.88 -22.72 6.73
N GLN A 344 18.88 -22.19 6.00
CA GLN A 344 18.64 -21.41 4.79
C GLN A 344 18.04 -22.29 3.67
N MET A 345 18.52 -23.52 3.52
CA MET A 345 17.97 -24.44 2.52
C MET A 345 16.50 -24.79 2.80
N LEU A 346 16.14 -24.99 4.08
CA LEU A 346 14.75 -25.22 4.49
C LEU A 346 13.88 -23.98 4.28
N ALA A 347 14.40 -22.78 4.58
CA ALA A 347 13.71 -21.52 4.28
C ALA A 347 13.47 -21.36 2.77
N ASN A 348 14.47 -21.65 1.93
CA ASN A 348 14.35 -21.61 0.48
C ASN A 348 13.35 -22.64 -0.06
N LYS A 349 13.29 -23.85 0.54
CA LYS A 349 12.29 -24.87 0.19
C LYS A 349 10.88 -24.38 0.53
N GLN A 350 10.69 -23.76 1.69
CA GLN A 350 9.39 -23.22 2.11
C GLN A 350 8.96 -22.05 1.20
N SER A 351 9.88 -21.13 0.92
CA SER A 351 9.74 -20.04 -0.05
C SER A 351 9.25 -20.56 -1.41
N LEU A 352 9.94 -21.56 -1.96
CA LEU A 352 9.56 -22.19 -3.23
C LEU A 352 8.15 -22.79 -3.18
N ALA A 353 7.79 -23.49 -2.10
CA ALA A 353 6.45 -24.06 -1.94
C ALA A 353 5.37 -22.95 -1.91
N THR A 354 5.61 -21.88 -1.15
CA THR A 354 4.72 -20.71 -1.08
C THR A 354 4.52 -20.07 -2.46
N HIS A 355 5.60 -19.79 -3.19
CA HIS A 355 5.49 -19.15 -4.51
C HIS A 355 4.95 -20.08 -5.61
N THR A 356 5.14 -21.39 -5.48
CA THR A 356 4.48 -22.38 -6.35
C THR A 356 2.97 -22.35 -6.14
N ALA A 357 2.51 -22.38 -4.88
CA ALA A 357 1.08 -22.28 -4.55
C ALA A 357 0.45 -20.96 -5.06
N ILE A 358 1.14 -19.83 -4.89
CA ILE A 358 0.68 -18.53 -5.42
C ILE A 358 0.63 -18.55 -6.95
N ALA A 359 1.65 -19.10 -7.63
CA ALA A 359 1.66 -19.18 -9.09
C ALA A 359 0.50 -20.05 -9.62
N GLU A 360 0.15 -21.14 -8.95
CA GLU A 360 -1.02 -21.93 -9.31
C GLU A 360 -2.33 -21.15 -9.16
N TYR A 361 -2.48 -20.40 -8.07
CA TYR A 361 -3.62 -19.52 -7.87
C TYR A 361 -3.78 -18.47 -8.97
N ILE A 362 -2.68 -17.81 -9.36
CA ILE A 362 -2.68 -16.86 -10.47
C ILE A 362 -3.03 -17.58 -11.78
N LYS A 363 -2.44 -18.74 -12.04
CA LYS A 363 -2.67 -19.50 -13.27
C LYS A 363 -4.15 -19.87 -13.45
N GLU A 364 -4.81 -20.32 -12.39
CA GLU A 364 -6.24 -20.67 -12.41
C GLU A 364 -7.14 -19.48 -12.77
N GLN A 365 -6.79 -18.28 -12.31
CA GLN A 365 -7.56 -17.05 -12.57
C GLN A 365 -7.18 -16.37 -13.90
N THR A 366 -6.08 -16.78 -14.52
CA THR A 366 -5.52 -16.13 -15.71
C THR A 366 -5.41 -17.10 -16.88
N THR A 367 -4.34 -17.89 -16.93
CA THR A 367 -4.01 -18.79 -18.04
C THR A 367 -5.12 -19.80 -18.33
N ASP A 368 -5.79 -20.29 -17.28
CA ASP A 368 -6.86 -21.29 -17.42
C ASP A 368 -8.26 -20.65 -17.57
N SER A 369 -8.35 -19.32 -17.67
CA SER A 369 -9.59 -18.54 -17.75
C SER A 369 -9.80 -17.92 -19.13
N PHE A 370 -10.80 -18.38 -19.87
CA PHE A 370 -11.19 -17.77 -21.16
C PHE A 370 -11.57 -16.30 -21.01
N GLU A 371 -12.28 -15.94 -19.93
CA GLU A 371 -12.70 -14.57 -19.67
C GLU A 371 -11.49 -13.64 -19.46
N PHE A 372 -10.41 -14.14 -18.87
CA PHE A 372 -9.18 -13.38 -18.73
C PHE A 372 -8.51 -13.14 -20.09
N HIS A 373 -8.43 -14.16 -20.94
CA HIS A 373 -7.88 -14.02 -22.29
C HIS A 373 -8.66 -13.02 -23.14
N ASP A 374 -9.99 -13.09 -23.12
CA ASP A 374 -10.85 -12.13 -23.84
C ASP A 374 -10.65 -10.70 -23.32
N LYS A 375 -10.49 -10.52 -22.00
CA LYS A 375 -10.18 -9.22 -21.38
C LYS A 375 -8.84 -8.67 -21.87
N ILE A 376 -7.79 -9.48 -21.83
CA ILE A 376 -6.45 -9.04 -22.25
C ILE A 376 -6.42 -8.73 -23.74
N GLN A 377 -7.02 -9.56 -24.59
CA GLN A 377 -7.13 -9.28 -26.02
C GLN A 377 -7.86 -7.95 -26.27
N CYS A 378 -8.96 -7.72 -25.56
CA CYS A 378 -9.72 -6.49 -25.66
C CYS A 378 -8.87 -5.26 -25.24
N GLU A 379 -8.09 -5.36 -24.15
CA GLU A 379 -7.18 -4.30 -23.72
C GLU A 379 -6.05 -4.07 -24.74
N GLU A 380 -5.46 -5.11 -25.31
CA GLU A 380 -4.43 -5.03 -26.35
C GLU A 380 -4.93 -4.35 -27.62
N ASP A 381 -6.14 -4.71 -28.09
CA ASP A 381 -6.78 -4.07 -29.24
C ASP A 381 -6.92 -2.56 -29.01
N PHE A 382 -7.31 -2.15 -27.80
CA PHE A 382 -7.45 -0.74 -27.46
C PHE A 382 -6.13 0.01 -27.36
N LEU A 383 -5.10 -0.62 -26.79
CA LEU A 383 -3.76 -0.05 -26.69
C LEU A 383 -3.09 0.12 -28.05
N THR A 384 -3.34 -0.83 -28.96
CA THR A 384 -2.84 -0.80 -30.35
C THR A 384 -3.72 0.04 -31.29
N CYS A 385 -4.83 0.58 -30.76
CA CYS A 385 -5.80 1.40 -31.47
C CYS A 385 -6.53 0.69 -32.63
N VAL A 386 -6.77 -0.61 -32.50
CA VAL A 386 -7.49 -1.44 -33.47
C VAL A 386 -9.00 -1.34 -33.21
N ASP A 387 -9.78 -1.04 -34.26
CA ASP A 387 -11.26 -1.01 -34.24
C ASP A 387 -11.91 -0.12 -33.17
N ASN A 388 -11.18 0.84 -32.61
CA ASN A 388 -11.63 1.72 -31.53
C ASN A 388 -12.90 2.53 -31.85
N GLU A 389 -13.28 2.73 -33.12
CA GLU A 389 -14.47 3.51 -33.48
C GLU A 389 -15.79 2.76 -33.28
N LYS A 390 -15.75 1.42 -33.23
CA LYS A 390 -16.93 0.57 -33.09
C LYS A 390 -17.25 0.29 -31.62
N VAL A 391 -18.48 -0.15 -31.37
CA VAL A 391 -18.86 -0.69 -30.06
C VAL A 391 -18.12 -2.02 -29.86
N CYS A 392 -17.49 -2.19 -28.71
CA CYS A 392 -16.77 -3.42 -28.36
C CYS A 392 -17.76 -4.50 -27.87
N PRO A 393 -17.89 -5.64 -28.58
CA PRO A 393 -18.81 -6.70 -28.19
C PRO A 393 -18.52 -7.27 -26.79
N PHE A 394 -17.23 -7.43 -26.45
CA PHE A 394 -16.81 -7.92 -25.14
C PHE A 394 -17.37 -7.05 -23.99
N ILE A 395 -17.37 -5.73 -24.15
CA ILE A 395 -17.94 -4.82 -23.14
C ILE A 395 -19.46 -4.92 -23.09
N GLU A 396 -20.14 -5.09 -24.23
CA GLU A 396 -21.59 -5.31 -24.25
C GLU A 396 -21.96 -6.61 -23.53
N ASP A 397 -21.18 -7.67 -23.72
CA ASP A 397 -21.35 -8.94 -23.01
C ASP A 397 -21.15 -8.79 -21.51
N LEU A 398 -20.10 -8.09 -21.06
CA LEU A 398 -19.89 -7.77 -19.64
C LEU A 398 -21.08 -7.02 -19.03
N ILE A 399 -21.65 -6.05 -19.75
CA ILE A 399 -22.83 -5.30 -19.31
C ILE A 399 -24.06 -6.22 -19.24
N ALA A 400 -24.29 -7.01 -20.28
CA ALA A 400 -25.44 -7.92 -20.36
C ALA A 400 -25.41 -8.99 -19.25
N GLN A 401 -24.21 -9.49 -18.93
CA GLN A 401 -23.97 -10.46 -17.85
C GLN A 401 -23.95 -9.83 -16.46
N LYS A 402 -24.08 -8.49 -16.35
CA LYS A 402 -24.01 -7.74 -15.09
C LYS A 402 -22.70 -7.97 -14.34
N ALA A 403 -21.59 -8.00 -15.06
CA ALA A 403 -20.27 -8.05 -14.47
C ALA A 403 -20.04 -6.87 -13.50
N PRO A 404 -19.12 -6.99 -12.53
CA PRO A 404 -18.80 -5.91 -11.61
C PRO A 404 -18.48 -4.60 -12.34
N LEU A 405 -19.10 -3.49 -11.91
CA LEU A 405 -18.95 -2.19 -12.58
C LEU A 405 -17.49 -1.75 -12.71
N THR A 406 -16.66 -2.01 -11.71
CA THR A 406 -15.23 -1.71 -11.76
C THR A 406 -14.57 -2.38 -12.96
N LYS A 407 -14.81 -3.68 -13.17
CA LYS A 407 -14.29 -4.44 -14.32
C LYS A 407 -14.72 -3.80 -15.64
N THR A 408 -16.01 -3.51 -15.80
CA THR A 408 -16.55 -2.89 -17.02
C THR A 408 -15.98 -1.49 -17.26
N PHE A 409 -15.87 -0.66 -16.21
CA PHE A 409 -15.35 0.71 -16.34
C PHE A 409 -13.84 0.76 -16.58
N PHE A 410 -13.05 -0.13 -15.99
CA PHE A 410 -11.61 -0.19 -16.24
C PHE A 410 -11.33 -0.54 -17.71
N THR A 411 -11.97 -1.61 -18.22
CA THR A 411 -11.82 -2.00 -19.63
C THR A 411 -12.30 -0.91 -20.59
N TYR A 412 -13.40 -0.21 -20.26
CA TYR A 412 -13.86 0.93 -21.07
C TYR A 412 -12.95 2.16 -20.97
N GLY A 413 -12.39 2.43 -19.78
CA GLY A 413 -11.49 3.57 -19.54
C GLY A 413 -10.27 3.52 -20.45
N THR A 414 -9.71 2.32 -20.67
CA THR A 414 -8.60 2.07 -21.59
C THR A 414 -8.91 2.52 -23.03
N ILE A 415 -10.16 2.36 -23.51
CA ILE A 415 -10.61 2.83 -24.83
C ILE A 415 -10.54 4.35 -24.96
N TYR A 416 -11.01 5.05 -23.92
CA TYR A 416 -11.22 6.49 -24.03
C TYR A 416 -9.89 7.24 -23.95
N GLU A 417 -8.98 6.78 -23.08
CA GLU A 417 -7.63 7.35 -23.00
C GLU A 417 -6.82 7.11 -24.26
N SER A 418 -6.89 5.92 -24.89
CA SER A 418 -6.20 5.68 -26.17
C SER A 418 -6.69 6.60 -27.28
N LYS A 419 -8.01 6.83 -27.36
CA LYS A 419 -8.62 7.81 -28.30
C LYS A 419 -8.20 9.26 -28.02
N ILE A 420 -8.12 9.66 -26.74
CA ILE A 420 -7.64 11.00 -26.37
C ILE A 420 -6.19 11.14 -26.79
N ASP A 421 -5.34 10.15 -26.53
CA ASP A 421 -3.91 10.21 -26.84
C ASP A 421 -3.67 10.31 -28.36
N GLU A 422 -4.40 9.53 -29.17
CA GLU A 422 -4.35 9.65 -30.62
C GLU A 422 -4.79 11.04 -31.11
N LYS A 423 -5.85 11.60 -30.51
CA LYS A 423 -6.32 12.95 -30.83
C LYS A 423 -5.34 14.03 -30.37
N ARG A 424 -4.67 13.86 -29.23
CA ARG A 424 -3.59 14.75 -28.74
C ARG A 424 -2.41 14.72 -29.71
N LYS A 425 -1.98 13.53 -30.15
CA LYS A 425 -0.93 13.34 -31.17
C LYS A 425 -1.27 14.03 -32.49
N ARG A 426 -2.52 13.93 -32.96
CA ARG A 426 -2.97 14.55 -34.23
C ARG A 426 -3.14 16.08 -34.15
N THR A 427 -3.56 16.62 -32.99
CA THR A 427 -3.96 18.04 -32.87
C THR A 427 -2.96 18.93 -32.14
N GLY A 428 -1.99 18.36 -31.42
CA GLY A 428 -1.03 19.10 -30.59
C GLY A 428 -1.65 19.84 -29.40
N LYS A 429 -2.96 19.67 -29.13
CA LYS A 429 -3.68 20.39 -28.06
C LYS A 429 -3.80 19.50 -26.81
N GLN A 430 -3.26 19.98 -25.68
CA GLN A 430 -3.26 19.29 -24.38
C GLN A 430 -4.62 19.27 -23.66
N TRP A 431 -5.59 20.07 -24.09
CA TRP A 431 -6.77 20.41 -23.29
C TRP A 431 -7.99 19.54 -23.64
N LEU A 432 -8.07 18.34 -23.10
CA LEU A 432 -9.34 17.65 -22.88
C LEU A 432 -9.41 17.28 -21.39
N HIS A 433 -10.38 17.87 -20.70
CA HIS A 433 -10.55 17.78 -19.24
C HIS A 433 -11.03 16.37 -18.85
N PRO A 434 -10.48 15.72 -17.79
CA PRO A 434 -10.87 14.39 -17.35
C PRO A 434 -12.36 14.23 -17.01
N LEU A 435 -13.04 15.31 -16.64
CA LEU A 435 -14.50 15.31 -16.35
C LEU A 435 -15.38 15.02 -17.59
N ALA A 436 -14.86 15.22 -18.81
CA ALA A 436 -15.58 14.82 -20.02
C ALA A 436 -15.69 13.28 -20.14
N VAL A 437 -14.74 12.54 -19.55
CA VAL A 437 -14.66 11.07 -19.51
C VAL A 437 -15.87 10.49 -18.76
N SER A 438 -16.15 11.00 -17.56
CA SER A 438 -17.26 10.51 -16.72
C SER A 438 -18.63 10.78 -17.36
N LEU A 439 -18.83 11.96 -17.96
CA LEU A 439 -20.11 12.36 -18.54
C LEU A 439 -20.46 11.62 -19.85
N SER A 440 -19.49 11.34 -20.73
CA SER A 440 -19.79 10.58 -21.96
C SER A 440 -20.03 9.09 -21.66
N VAL A 441 -19.25 8.54 -20.73
CA VAL A 441 -19.40 7.16 -20.24
C VAL A 441 -20.78 6.99 -19.58
N LEU A 442 -21.11 7.84 -18.60
CA LEU A 442 -22.41 7.82 -17.94
C LEU A 442 -23.55 8.09 -18.91
N SER A 443 -23.40 9.01 -19.87
CA SER A 443 -24.41 9.27 -20.89
C SER A 443 -24.71 8.04 -21.76
N HIS A 444 -23.68 7.31 -22.18
CA HIS A 444 -23.86 6.10 -22.98
C HIS A 444 -24.41 4.94 -22.14
N PHE A 445 -23.98 4.82 -20.88
CA PHE A 445 -24.46 3.83 -19.92
C PHE A 445 -25.94 4.05 -19.54
N TYR A 446 -26.32 5.29 -19.22
CA TYR A 446 -27.71 5.66 -18.88
C TYR A 446 -28.68 5.50 -20.05
N LYS A 447 -28.21 5.66 -21.30
CA LYS A 447 -29.04 5.45 -22.49
C LYS A 447 -29.32 3.98 -22.79
N LYS A 448 -28.46 3.05 -22.32
CA LYS A 448 -28.58 1.61 -22.56
C LYS A 448 -29.13 0.82 -21.36
N LEU A 449 -29.24 1.43 -20.18
CA LEU A 449 -29.98 0.83 -19.07
C LEU A 449 -31.47 0.77 -19.43
N PRO A 450 -32.14 -0.39 -19.32
CA PRO A 450 -33.57 -0.47 -19.55
C PRO A 450 -34.26 0.43 -18.52
N VAL A 451 -34.90 1.50 -19.02
CA VAL A 451 -35.85 2.29 -18.23
C VAL A 451 -36.93 1.30 -17.79
N LYS A 452 -36.93 0.94 -16.50
CA LYS A 452 -38.13 0.34 -15.91
C LYS A 452 -39.22 1.40 -16.05
N SER A 453 -40.12 1.22 -17.01
CA SER A 453 -41.39 1.92 -17.05
C SER A 453 -42.16 1.50 -15.80
N THR A 454 -42.08 2.30 -14.74
CA THR A 454 -43.10 2.28 -13.70
C THR A 454 -44.35 2.93 -14.27
N THR A 455 -45.07 2.18 -15.10
CA THR A 455 -46.44 2.47 -15.53
C THR A 455 -47.19 1.16 -15.61
N GLY A 456 -48.16 0.97 -14.72
CA GLY A 456 -49.29 0.07 -14.92
C GLY A 456 -49.37 -1.15 -14.00
N LEU A 457 -49.82 -0.92 -12.75
CA LEU A 457 -51.03 -1.43 -12.08
C LEU A 457 -50.79 -1.72 -10.59
#